data_AF-A0A2V4TSC2-F1
#
_entry.id   AF-A0A2V4TSC2-F1
#
_cell.length_a   1.000
_cell.length_b   1.000
_cell.length_c   1.000
_cell.angle_alpha   90.00
_cell.angle_beta   90.00
_cell.angle_gamma   90.00
#
_symmetry.space_group_name_H-M   'P 1'
#
loop_
_entity.id
_entity.type
_entity.pdbx_description
1 polymer ?
#
loop_
_entity_poly.entity_id
_entity_poly.type
_entity_poly.pdbx_seq_one_letter_code
_entity_poly.pdbx_strand_id
1 'polypeptide(L)'
;MAALTGAGRPECGRTAVNHAAPITATEADVERLRAHVASLAHELKWIERTLLDSGTIDALLRGRRFVYVGGRPRSNAVLREWLARAGGVFVHHVALIDVDPGDRATRFAALLPRTDAVLCPLDTIDPGSLAALRNICARHGVPWVALRTSNLASFVAGLARADHRRQRLAALPPFAHGCRRLR
;
A
#
# COMPACT_ATOMS: atom_id res chain seq x y z
N MET A 1 -25.06 -35.46 67.46
CA MET A 1 -25.56 -34.80 66.24
C MET A 1 -24.58 -33.72 65.83
N ALA A 2 -24.57 -33.35 64.55
CA ALA A 2 -23.64 -32.40 63.90
C ALA A 2 -23.69 -30.97 64.52
N ALA A 3 -22.78 -30.04 64.23
CA ALA A 3 -21.78 -30.00 63.15
C ALA A 3 -20.48 -29.28 63.58
N LEU A 4 -19.40 -29.52 62.81
CA LEU A 4 -18.07 -28.92 63.02
C LEU A 4 -17.81 -27.74 62.08
N THR A 5 -17.17 -26.71 62.65
CA THR A 5 -16.10 -25.86 62.10
C THR A 5 -16.30 -25.16 60.75
N GLY A 6 -16.23 -23.83 60.76
CA GLY A 6 -16.13 -23.02 59.54
C GLY A 6 -14.71 -22.97 58.96
N ALA A 7 -14.62 -23.05 57.63
CA ALA A 7 -13.56 -22.49 56.81
C ALA A 7 -14.08 -21.14 56.24
N GLY A 8 -13.30 -20.09 55.98
CA GLY A 8 -11.91 -20.02 55.54
C GLY A 8 -11.90 -19.29 54.19
N ARG A 9 -11.40 -18.04 54.15
CA ARG A 9 -11.14 -17.30 52.89
C ARG A 9 -9.69 -17.56 52.48
N PRO A 10 -9.46 -18.05 51.24
CA PRO A 10 -8.96 -17.20 50.16
C PRO A 10 -9.63 -17.57 48.80
N GLU A 11 -9.36 -17.01 47.62
CA GLU A 11 -8.48 -15.91 47.19
C GLU A 11 -9.05 -15.18 45.94
N CYS A 12 -8.25 -14.37 45.24
CA CYS A 12 -8.52 -13.87 43.89
C CYS A 12 -7.65 -14.64 42.87
N GLY A 13 -8.26 -15.26 41.85
CA GLY A 13 -7.52 -16.11 40.91
C GLY A 13 -8.14 -16.23 39.51
N ARG A 14 -7.32 -15.87 38.51
CA ARG A 14 -7.41 -16.27 37.09
C ARG A 14 -7.76 -17.77 36.96
N THR A 15 -8.40 -18.29 35.91
CA THR A 15 -8.32 -17.89 34.49
C THR A 15 -9.49 -18.48 33.71
N ALA A 16 -10.09 -17.75 32.75
CA ALA A 16 -10.91 -18.39 31.73
C ALA A 16 -9.99 -19.17 30.78
N VAL A 17 -9.95 -20.50 30.93
CA VAL A 17 -9.06 -21.37 30.14
C VAL A 17 -9.65 -21.54 28.74
N ASN A 18 -9.36 -20.58 27.87
CA ASN A 18 -9.77 -20.63 26.47
C ASN A 18 -9.04 -21.80 25.78
N HIS A 19 -9.68 -22.97 25.75
CA HIS A 19 -9.16 -24.17 25.09
C HIS A 19 -9.22 -23.97 23.57
N ALA A 20 -8.24 -23.24 23.04
CA ALA A 20 -7.90 -23.28 21.64
C ALA A 20 -7.45 -24.71 21.31
N ALA A 21 -8.36 -25.49 20.72
CA ALA A 21 -8.04 -26.82 20.24
C ALA A 21 -6.84 -26.73 19.28
N PRO A 22 -5.87 -27.68 19.32
CA PRO A 22 -4.74 -27.64 18.42
C PRO A 22 -5.23 -27.76 16.99
N ILE A 23 -4.88 -26.78 16.14
CA ILE A 23 -5.15 -26.83 14.71
C ILE A 23 -4.21 -27.88 14.10
N THR A 24 -4.61 -29.13 14.12
CA THR A 24 -3.90 -30.22 13.46
C THR A 24 -4.18 -30.14 11.95
N ALA A 25 -3.37 -29.35 11.24
CA ALA A 25 -3.43 -29.27 9.79
C ALA A 25 -3.22 -30.66 9.18
N THR A 26 -4.14 -31.09 8.31
CA THR A 26 -3.99 -32.39 7.64
C THR A 26 -2.89 -32.31 6.57
N GLU A 27 -2.32 -33.45 6.17
CA GLU A 27 -1.33 -33.48 5.08
C GLU A 27 -1.90 -32.89 3.78
N ALA A 28 -3.19 -33.09 3.52
CA ALA A 28 -3.91 -32.50 2.40
C ALA A 28 -4.01 -30.96 2.49
N ASP A 29 -4.20 -30.40 3.68
CA ASP A 29 -4.21 -28.95 3.89
C ASP A 29 -2.82 -28.34 3.72
N VAL A 30 -1.80 -29.00 4.27
CA VAL A 30 -0.40 -28.59 4.13
C VAL A 30 0.02 -28.60 2.66
N GLU A 31 -0.35 -29.63 1.90
CA GLU A 31 -0.02 -29.73 0.48
C GLU A 31 -0.80 -28.73 -0.37
N ARG A 32 -2.08 -28.49 -0.07
CA ARG A 32 -2.89 -27.46 -0.71
C ARG A 32 -2.32 -26.05 -0.45
N LEU A 33 -1.78 -25.80 0.75
CA LEU A 33 -1.09 -24.54 1.08
C LEU A 33 0.25 -24.42 0.35
N ARG A 34 1.04 -25.51 0.25
CA ARG A 34 2.31 -25.54 -0.51
C ARG A 34 2.09 -25.28 -1.99
N ALA A 35 1.09 -25.92 -2.60
CA ALA A 35 0.70 -25.66 -3.99
C ALA A 35 0.30 -24.19 -4.22
N HIS A 36 -0.43 -23.58 -3.27
CA HIS A 36 -0.79 -22.17 -3.34
C HIS A 36 0.44 -21.25 -3.21
N VAL A 37 1.37 -21.54 -2.29
CA VAL A 37 2.64 -20.81 -2.15
C VAL A 37 3.53 -20.97 -3.40
N ALA A 38 3.60 -22.17 -3.99
CA ALA A 38 4.34 -22.42 -5.21
C ALA A 38 3.76 -21.66 -6.42
N SER A 39 2.42 -21.60 -6.53
CA SER A 39 1.73 -20.79 -7.54
C SER A 39 2.08 -19.30 -7.39
N LEU A 40 1.95 -18.74 -6.18
CA LEU A 40 2.31 -17.35 -5.88
C LEU A 40 3.80 -17.06 -6.14
N ALA A 41 4.70 -18.00 -5.82
CA ALA A 41 6.12 -17.88 -6.11
C ALA A 41 6.42 -17.89 -7.62
N HIS A 42 5.66 -18.68 -8.39
CA HIS A 42 5.79 -18.73 -9.85
C HIS A 42 5.28 -17.44 -10.51
N GLU A 43 4.13 -16.90 -10.05
CA GLU A 43 3.66 -15.57 -10.46
C GLU A 43 4.69 -14.48 -10.14
N LEU A 44 5.24 -14.48 -8.93
CA LEU A 44 6.29 -13.52 -8.52
C LEU A 44 7.54 -13.61 -9.40
N LYS A 45 7.97 -14.82 -9.78
CA LYS A 45 9.14 -15.04 -10.65
C LYS A 45 8.89 -14.64 -12.10
N TRP A 46 7.63 -14.70 -12.56
CA TRP A 46 7.23 -14.16 -13.86
C TRP A 46 7.21 -12.63 -13.85
N ILE A 47 6.62 -12.03 -12.81
CA ILE A 47 6.66 -10.59 -12.53
C ILE A 47 8.10 -10.07 -12.49
N GLU A 48 8.99 -10.78 -11.80
CA GLU A 48 10.42 -10.46 -11.68
C GLU A 48 11.11 -10.40 -13.05
N ARG A 49 10.81 -11.35 -13.95
CA ARG A 49 11.29 -11.33 -15.34
C ARG A 49 10.72 -10.18 -16.17
N THR A 50 9.46 -9.81 -15.97
CA THR A 50 8.86 -8.62 -16.63
C THR A 50 9.46 -7.32 -16.09
N LEU A 51 9.90 -7.30 -14.83
CA LEU A 51 10.65 -6.19 -14.22
C LEU A 51 12.11 -6.12 -14.66
N LEU A 52 12.67 -7.21 -15.18
CA LEU A 52 14.06 -7.28 -15.63
C LEU A 52 14.28 -6.63 -17.00
N ASP A 53 13.24 -6.25 -17.75
CA ASP A 53 13.36 -5.22 -18.80
C ASP A 53 13.47 -3.83 -18.16
N SER A 54 14.61 -3.60 -17.50
CA SER A 54 14.84 -2.41 -16.69
C SER A 54 14.80 -1.12 -17.52
N GLY A 55 15.17 -1.16 -18.80
CA GLY A 55 15.18 0.01 -19.67
C GLY A 55 13.80 0.67 -19.84
N THR A 56 12.75 -0.14 -19.97
CA THR A 56 11.36 0.36 -20.05
C THR A 56 10.95 1.06 -18.76
N ILE A 57 11.34 0.53 -17.60
CA ILE A 57 10.90 1.08 -16.32
C ILE A 57 11.78 2.27 -15.89
N ASP A 58 13.07 2.27 -16.23
CA ASP A 58 13.92 3.44 -16.10
C ASP A 58 13.39 4.61 -16.95
N ALA A 59 12.90 4.36 -18.17
CA ALA A 59 12.20 5.36 -18.96
C ALA A 59 10.89 5.86 -18.29
N LEU A 60 10.20 4.99 -17.54
CA LEU A 60 9.05 5.36 -16.70
C LEU A 60 9.42 6.07 -15.39
N LEU A 61 10.71 6.27 -15.06
CA LEU A 61 11.12 6.87 -13.78
C LEU A 61 12.01 8.09 -13.93
N ARG A 62 12.84 8.13 -14.97
CA ARG A 62 13.79 9.19 -15.29
C ARG A 62 13.15 10.58 -15.25
N GLY A 63 13.65 11.42 -14.35
CA GLY A 63 13.19 12.82 -14.21
C GLY A 63 11.78 12.99 -13.63
N ARG A 64 11.14 11.93 -13.14
CA ARG A 64 9.79 11.96 -12.55
C ARG A 64 9.83 11.84 -11.03
N ARG A 65 8.83 12.40 -10.35
CA ARG A 65 8.67 12.32 -8.90
C ARG A 65 7.39 11.60 -8.52
N PHE A 66 7.51 10.51 -7.77
CA PHE A 66 6.37 9.75 -7.25
C PHE A 66 6.37 9.74 -5.72
N VAL A 67 5.17 9.88 -5.14
CA VAL A 67 4.94 9.66 -3.71
C VAL A 67 4.20 8.34 -3.54
N TYR A 68 4.72 7.43 -2.72
CA TYR A 68 4.10 6.13 -2.47
C TYR A 68 3.64 6.03 -1.02
N VAL A 69 2.34 5.84 -0.83
CA VAL A 69 1.67 5.89 0.48
C VAL A 69 1.39 4.47 0.96
N GLY A 70 1.85 4.13 2.16
CA GLY A 70 1.67 2.81 2.77
C GLY A 70 2.68 1.77 2.27
N GLY A 71 2.20 0.60 1.86
CA GLY A 71 3.05 -0.53 1.47
C GLY A 71 3.63 -1.34 2.63
N ARG A 72 4.29 -2.45 2.31
CA ARG A 72 4.91 -3.37 3.28
C ARG A 72 6.41 -3.07 3.41
N PRO A 73 7.00 -3.03 4.63
CA PRO A 73 8.40 -2.61 4.82
C PRO A 73 9.42 -3.30 3.91
N ARG A 74 9.29 -4.62 3.70
CA ARG A 74 10.15 -5.40 2.79
C ARG A 74 10.01 -4.97 1.32
N SER A 75 8.77 -4.82 0.83
CA SER A 75 8.51 -4.31 -0.53
C SER A 75 9.05 -2.89 -0.71
N ASN A 76 8.89 -2.04 0.31
CA ASN A 76 9.29 -0.64 0.27
C ASN A 76 10.82 -0.47 0.25
N ALA A 77 11.57 -1.37 0.89
CA ALA A 77 13.04 -1.40 0.81
C ALA A 77 13.51 -1.68 -0.63
N VAL A 78 13.02 -2.77 -1.25
CA VAL A 78 13.33 -3.15 -2.63
C VAL A 78 12.94 -2.05 -3.62
N LEU A 79 11.75 -1.45 -3.44
CA LEU A 79 11.30 -0.31 -4.25
C LEU A 79 12.28 0.86 -4.16
N ARG A 80 12.64 1.32 -2.96
CA ARG A 80 13.57 2.46 -2.80
C ARG A 80 14.93 2.22 -3.46
N GLU A 81 15.50 1.04 -3.27
CA GLU A 81 16.81 0.67 -3.82
C GLU A 81 16.80 0.63 -5.35
N TRP A 82 15.76 0.05 -5.94
CA TRP A 82 15.62 -0.01 -7.40
C TRP A 82 15.33 1.37 -8.02
N LEU A 83 14.45 2.15 -7.40
CA LEU A 83 14.08 3.49 -7.88
C LEU A 83 15.25 4.49 -7.82
N ALA A 84 16.14 4.36 -6.82
CA ALA A 84 17.37 5.14 -6.74
C ALA A 84 18.32 4.90 -7.93
N ARG A 85 18.35 3.67 -8.47
CA ARG A 85 19.15 3.32 -9.67
C ARG A 85 18.54 3.85 -10.98
N ALA A 86 17.20 3.94 -11.03
CA ALA A 86 16.45 4.32 -12.23
C ALA A 86 16.44 5.83 -12.56
N GLY A 87 17.03 6.68 -11.71
CA GLY A 87 17.07 8.14 -11.94
C GLY A 87 15.73 8.86 -11.76
N GLY A 88 14.80 8.27 -11.00
CA GLY A 88 13.55 8.91 -10.56
C GLY A 88 13.62 9.36 -9.11
N VAL A 89 12.81 10.36 -8.74
CA VAL A 89 12.65 10.81 -7.36
C VAL A 89 11.50 10.07 -6.71
N PHE A 90 11.77 9.39 -5.59
CA PHE A 90 10.76 8.62 -4.88
C PHE A 90 10.67 9.00 -3.41
N VAL A 91 9.46 9.26 -2.93
CA VAL A 91 9.19 9.53 -1.52
C VAL A 91 8.20 8.51 -0.97
N HIS A 92 8.63 7.74 0.03
CA HIS A 92 7.73 6.89 0.79
C HIS A 92 7.02 7.71 1.89
N HIS A 93 5.72 7.49 2.06
CA HIS A 93 4.91 8.04 3.14
C HIS A 93 4.15 6.93 3.87
N VAL A 94 3.87 7.12 5.16
CA VAL A 94 3.04 6.19 5.95
C VAL A 94 1.60 6.17 5.45
N ALA A 95 0.88 5.06 5.68
CA ALA A 95 -0.51 4.94 5.21
C ALA A 95 -1.49 5.86 5.97
N LEU A 96 -1.23 6.15 7.24
CA LEU A 96 -2.13 6.89 8.12
C LEU A 96 -2.11 8.40 7.81
N ILE A 97 -3.26 8.93 7.37
CA ILE A 97 -3.47 10.33 7.02
C ILE A 97 -4.79 10.79 7.65
N ASP A 98 -4.76 11.91 8.38
CA ASP A 98 -5.95 12.45 9.04
C ASP A 98 -6.98 12.98 8.03
N VAL A 99 -8.26 12.72 8.29
CA VAL A 99 -9.39 13.25 7.49
C VAL A 99 -9.50 14.76 7.65
N ASP A 100 -9.35 15.23 8.90
CA ASP A 100 -9.34 16.64 9.27
C ASP A 100 -7.94 17.26 9.13
N PRO A 101 -7.82 18.61 9.04
CA PRO A 101 -6.54 19.29 9.04
C PRO A 101 -5.73 19.00 10.32
N GLY A 102 -4.63 18.27 10.18
CA GLY A 102 -3.74 17.89 11.27
C GLY A 102 -2.35 17.47 10.76
N ASP A 103 -1.42 17.20 11.67
CA ASP A 103 0.00 17.05 11.35
C ASP A 103 0.33 15.94 10.34
N ARG A 104 -0.47 14.87 10.23
CA ARG A 104 -0.26 13.84 9.20
C ARG A 104 -0.74 14.35 7.83
N ALA A 105 -1.92 14.97 7.77
CA ALA A 105 -2.45 15.58 6.56
C ALA A 105 -1.53 16.69 6.01
N THR A 106 -1.02 17.56 6.88
CA THR A 106 -0.07 18.64 6.54
C THR A 106 1.25 18.08 6.00
N ARG A 107 1.82 17.05 6.66
CA ARG A 107 3.04 16.39 6.18
C ARG A 107 2.84 15.67 4.84
N PHE A 108 1.69 15.04 4.60
CA PHE A 108 1.38 14.47 3.29
C PHE A 108 1.24 15.55 2.22
N ALA A 109 0.51 16.63 2.49
CA ALA A 109 0.34 17.76 1.57
C ALA A 109 1.70 18.39 1.17
N ALA A 110 2.64 18.50 2.11
CA ALA A 110 3.99 19.00 1.85
C ALA A 110 4.82 18.13 0.88
N LEU A 111 4.44 16.87 0.62
CA LEU A 111 5.09 16.01 -0.37
C LEU A 111 4.58 16.22 -1.80
N LEU A 112 3.40 16.81 -1.97
CA LEU A 112 2.72 16.94 -3.26
C LEU A 112 3.33 17.94 -4.25
N PRO A 113 4.01 19.04 -3.86
CA PRO A 113 4.70 19.91 -4.80
C PRO A 113 5.65 19.14 -5.72
N ARG A 114 5.54 19.38 -7.03
CA ARG A 114 6.32 18.73 -8.11
C ARG A 114 6.14 17.20 -8.24
N THR A 115 5.13 16.61 -7.60
CA THR A 115 4.87 15.16 -7.71
C THR A 115 4.02 14.85 -8.94
N ASP A 116 4.54 14.00 -9.84
CA ASP A 116 3.86 13.54 -11.05
C ASP A 116 2.62 12.69 -10.75
N ALA A 117 2.74 11.78 -9.77
CA ALA A 117 1.60 11.03 -9.25
C ALA A 117 1.83 10.48 -7.84
N VAL A 118 0.73 10.32 -7.10
CA VAL A 118 0.68 9.54 -5.85
C VAL A 118 0.29 8.09 -6.16
N LEU A 119 0.99 7.12 -5.59
CA LEU A 119 0.76 5.69 -5.77
C LEU A 119 0.35 5.09 -4.41
N CYS A 120 -0.79 4.39 -4.34
CA CYS A 120 -1.35 3.92 -3.05
C CYS A 120 -1.88 2.48 -3.15
N PRO A 121 -1.26 1.49 -2.48
CA PRO A 121 -1.83 0.15 -2.35
C PRO A 121 -3.07 0.15 -1.46
N LEU A 122 -4.14 -0.47 -1.93
CA LEU A 122 -5.41 -0.57 -1.19
C LEU A 122 -5.38 -1.65 -0.08
N ASP A 123 -4.36 -2.53 -0.06
CA ASP A 123 -4.20 -3.59 0.95
C ASP A 123 -3.45 -3.12 2.22
N THR A 124 -3.04 -1.85 2.30
CA THR A 124 -2.27 -1.30 3.45
C THR A 124 -2.71 0.10 3.90
N ILE A 125 -3.78 0.65 3.33
CA ILE A 125 -4.38 1.92 3.75
C ILE A 125 -5.80 1.69 4.26
N ASP A 126 -6.16 2.35 5.36
CA ASP A 126 -7.53 2.31 5.87
C ASP A 126 -8.46 3.23 5.06
N PRO A 127 -9.80 3.02 5.12
CA PRO A 127 -10.75 3.83 4.35
C PRO A 127 -10.72 5.34 4.66
N GLY A 128 -10.43 5.72 5.90
CA GLY A 128 -10.36 7.12 6.33
C GLY A 128 -9.16 7.83 5.73
N SER A 129 -7.97 7.24 5.86
CA SER A 129 -6.75 7.74 5.25
C SER A 129 -6.82 7.77 3.72
N LEU A 130 -7.52 6.81 3.09
CA LEU A 130 -7.76 6.84 1.64
C LEU A 130 -8.68 8.00 1.23
N ALA A 131 -9.72 8.31 2.01
CA ALA A 131 -10.57 9.47 1.77
C ALA A 131 -9.78 10.78 1.93
N ALA A 132 -8.96 10.88 2.98
CA ALA A 132 -8.05 12.00 3.20
C ALA A 132 -7.07 12.19 2.02
N LEU A 133 -6.39 11.13 1.60
CA LEU A 133 -5.48 11.11 0.44
C LEU A 133 -6.17 11.66 -0.81
N ARG A 134 -7.37 11.14 -1.14
CA ARG A 134 -8.14 11.55 -2.31
C ARG A 134 -8.46 13.05 -2.27
N ASN A 135 -8.90 13.54 -1.12
CA ASN A 135 -9.26 14.95 -0.93
C ASN A 135 -8.04 15.87 -1.02
N ILE A 136 -6.91 15.51 -0.40
CA ILE A 136 -5.68 16.30 -0.46
C ILE A 136 -5.11 16.29 -1.89
N CYS A 137 -5.01 15.13 -2.55
CA CYS A 137 -4.56 15.03 -3.95
C CYS A 137 -5.41 15.90 -4.89
N ALA A 138 -6.75 15.86 -4.74
CA ALA A 138 -7.67 16.65 -5.53
C ALA A 138 -7.45 18.17 -5.34
N ARG A 139 -7.29 18.64 -4.09
CA ARG A 139 -7.02 20.06 -3.79
C ARG A 139 -5.70 20.56 -4.40
N HIS A 140 -4.66 19.73 -4.40
CA HIS A 140 -3.35 20.06 -4.95
C HIS A 140 -3.23 19.80 -6.46
N GLY A 141 -4.27 19.30 -7.13
CA GLY A 141 -4.26 18.97 -8.56
C GLY A 141 -3.37 17.78 -8.94
N VAL A 142 -2.85 17.03 -7.96
CA VAL A 142 -1.94 15.89 -8.19
C VAL A 142 -2.77 14.63 -8.46
N PRO A 143 -2.51 13.90 -9.56
CA PRO A 143 -3.20 12.64 -9.82
C PRO A 143 -2.72 11.56 -8.85
N TRP A 144 -3.62 10.66 -8.47
CA TRP A 144 -3.27 9.46 -7.71
C TRP A 144 -3.70 8.20 -8.46
N VAL A 145 -3.04 7.07 -8.14
CA VAL A 145 -3.29 5.75 -8.73
C VAL A 145 -3.43 4.72 -7.61
N ALA A 146 -4.57 4.05 -7.58
CA ALA A 146 -4.80 2.89 -6.73
C ALA A 146 -3.99 1.67 -7.23
N LEU A 147 -3.31 0.98 -6.32
CA LEU A 147 -2.62 -0.28 -6.57
C LEU A 147 -3.36 -1.41 -5.86
N ARG A 148 -3.49 -2.58 -6.51
CA ARG A 148 -4.26 -3.71 -5.96
C ARG A 148 -3.63 -4.28 -4.68
N THR A 149 -2.30 -4.35 -4.63
CA THR A 149 -1.53 -4.95 -3.53
C THR A 149 -0.19 -4.27 -3.34
N SER A 150 0.42 -4.44 -2.17
CA SER A 150 1.70 -3.87 -1.78
C SER A 150 2.91 -4.67 -2.29
N ASN A 151 2.94 -4.89 -3.61
CA ASN A 151 4.02 -5.62 -4.28
C ASN A 151 4.54 -4.89 -5.52
N LEU A 152 5.69 -5.35 -6.01
CA LEU A 152 6.45 -4.74 -7.10
C LEU A 152 5.69 -4.79 -8.44
N ALA A 153 4.91 -5.86 -8.70
CA ALA A 153 4.04 -5.97 -9.88
C ALA A 153 2.97 -4.87 -9.92
N SER A 154 2.25 -4.70 -8.81
CA SER A 154 1.18 -3.71 -8.69
C SER A 154 1.73 -2.30 -8.82
N PHE A 155 2.93 -2.05 -8.29
CA PHE A 155 3.66 -0.81 -8.44
C PHE A 155 3.98 -0.48 -9.90
N VAL A 156 4.60 -1.42 -10.66
CA VAL A 156 4.93 -1.21 -12.08
C VAL A 156 3.69 -1.04 -12.94
N ALA A 157 2.65 -1.83 -12.71
CA ALA A 157 1.35 -1.61 -13.35
C ALA A 157 0.73 -0.24 -13.01
N GLY A 158 1.03 0.31 -11.82
CA GLY A 158 0.70 1.68 -11.42
C GLY A 158 1.44 2.74 -12.23
N LEU A 159 2.76 2.59 -12.39
CA LEU A 159 3.60 3.50 -13.19
C LEU A 159 3.15 3.54 -14.66
N ALA A 160 2.89 2.38 -15.27
CA ALA A 160 2.41 2.30 -16.65
C ALA A 160 1.05 3.02 -16.83
N ARG A 161 0.11 2.87 -15.88
CA ARG A 161 -1.17 3.61 -15.89
C ARG A 161 -0.98 5.11 -15.71
N ALA A 162 -0.07 5.53 -14.82
CA ALA A 162 0.26 6.94 -14.61
C ALA A 162 0.83 7.57 -15.90
N ASP A 163 1.75 6.87 -16.57
CA ASP A 163 2.34 7.36 -17.82
C ASP A 163 1.33 7.38 -18.97
N HIS A 164 0.55 6.32 -19.17
CA HIS A 164 -0.49 6.30 -20.19
C HIS A 164 -1.51 7.44 -19.99
N ARG A 165 -1.87 7.75 -18.75
CA ARG A 165 -2.69 8.93 -18.42
C ARG A 165 -1.99 10.25 -18.79
N ARG A 166 -0.69 10.39 -18.49
CA ARG A 166 0.12 11.56 -18.84
C ARG A 166 0.21 11.75 -20.36
N GLN A 167 0.57 10.69 -21.09
CA GLN A 167 0.63 10.68 -22.55
C GLN A 167 -0.71 11.11 -23.17
N ARG A 168 -1.83 10.55 -22.69
CA ARG A 168 -3.18 10.94 -23.16
C ARG A 168 -3.52 12.39 -22.85
N LEU A 169 -3.09 12.94 -21.73
CA LEU A 169 -3.28 14.36 -21.42
C LEU A 169 -2.42 15.27 -22.30
N ALA A 170 -1.20 14.85 -22.66
CA ALA A 170 -0.30 15.58 -23.55
C ALA A 170 -0.74 15.51 -25.03
N ALA A 171 -1.44 14.45 -25.43
CA ALA A 171 -2.00 14.27 -26.77
C ALA A 171 -3.35 14.97 -26.99
N LEU A 172 -3.94 15.59 -25.96
CA LEU A 172 -5.15 16.40 -26.12
C LEU A 172 -4.80 17.75 -26.78
N PRO A 173 -5.63 18.26 -27.70
CA PRO A 173 -5.41 19.58 -28.27
C PRO A 173 -5.53 20.67 -27.19
N PRO A 174 -4.74 21.77 -27.27
CA PRO A 174 -4.55 22.72 -26.17
C PRO A 174 -5.85 23.38 -25.69
N PHE A 175 -6.87 23.47 -26.54
CA PHE A 175 -8.18 24.03 -26.22
C PHE A 175 -9.00 23.16 -25.23
N ALA A 176 -8.66 21.87 -25.07
CA ALA A 176 -9.35 20.95 -24.16
C ALA A 176 -9.01 21.17 -22.67
N HIS A 177 -7.97 21.96 -22.36
CA HIS A 177 -7.56 22.23 -20.97
C HIS A 177 -8.38 23.32 -20.27
N GLY A 178 -9.22 24.06 -20.99
CA GLY A 178 -9.85 25.30 -20.51
C GLY A 178 -11.04 25.16 -19.56
N CYS A 179 -11.68 23.99 -19.42
CA CYS A 179 -12.93 23.86 -18.67
C CYS A 179 -12.74 23.26 -17.25
N ARG A 180 -12.14 24.03 -16.34
CA ARG A 180 -12.17 23.78 -14.87
C ARG A 180 -12.29 25.09 -14.06
N ARG A 181 -13.47 25.71 -14.16
CA ARG A 181 -14.05 26.75 -13.27
C ARG A 181 -15.57 26.70 -13.48
N LEU A 182 -16.47 26.92 -12.53
CA LEU A 182 -16.45 27.10 -11.06
C LEU A 182 -17.83 26.64 -10.56
N ARG A 183 -17.91 25.91 -9.44
CA ARG A 183 -19.05 25.87 -8.51
C ARG A 183 -18.50 25.58 -7.12
#